data_AF-A0A7K1FPK4-F1
#
_entry.id   AF-A0A7K1FPK4-F1
#
_cell.length_a   1.000
_cell.length_b   1.000
_cell.length_c   1.000
_cell.angle_alpha   90.00
_cell.angle_beta   90.00
_cell.angle_gamma   90.00
#
_symmetry.space_group_name_H-M   'P 1'
#
loop_
_entity.id
_entity.type
_entity.pdbx_description
1 polymer ?
#
loop_
_entity_poly.entity_id
_entity_poly.type
_entity_poly.pdbx_seq_one_letter_code
_entity_poly.pdbx_strand_id
1 'polypeptide(L)'
;MVKHQCHRITTISEKARRKSANGSRWVRTASSGAVPPGVFSFMPTSSPTRAPCCHGTHPPHGFRVHHRTMTTSGVRTAPQVRHVRHARRYRWIALAVAVLLLVLSNVMSNRVLPGWAYVPWNFGMAVLLLLVAKWGGAGPVAVGLGIRHWHRPVGVGLLLAAGTALIFALGMILPGTRDAFLDSRAADAGVGLMLYQVLVRIPLGTVVLEEVAFRGVLPALFGASPAIRWRWGPVLGASFLFGLWHILPSIGIATGNQAVADALGGSQVWATVLAVVSMTVAGVLMCALTRLGKGVKTTMLLHWATNSLGFVAAWLILH
;
A
#
# COMPACT_ATOMS: atom_id res chain seq x y z
N MET A 1 63.69 17.16 15.54
CA MET A 1 62.79 16.73 16.63
C MET A 1 62.03 15.52 16.10
N VAL A 2 62.39 14.27 16.44
CA VAL A 2 62.20 13.58 17.74
C VAL A 2 60.69 13.52 18.07
N LYS A 3 59.97 12.47 17.68
CA LYS A 3 59.80 11.11 18.28
C LYS A 3 58.71 11.05 19.39
N HIS A 4 57.99 9.92 19.40
CA HIS A 4 56.87 9.54 20.29
C HIS A 4 55.52 10.23 19.96
N GLN A 5 54.36 9.57 20.10
CA GLN A 5 54.07 8.32 20.81
C GLN A 5 53.04 7.43 20.09
N CYS A 6 53.20 6.11 20.20
CA CYS A 6 52.26 5.10 19.68
C CYS A 6 51.67 4.29 20.83
N HIS A 7 50.33 4.22 20.92
CA HIS A 7 49.45 3.23 21.59
C HIS A 7 48.08 3.93 21.81
N ARG A 8 46.90 3.37 21.50
CA ARG A 8 46.34 2.19 22.19
C ARG A 8 45.08 1.62 21.49
N ILE A 9 45.19 0.38 21.01
CA ILE A 9 44.18 -0.70 21.05
C ILE A 9 42.87 -0.56 20.23
N THR A 10 42.91 -1.23 19.08
CA THR A 10 41.85 -2.04 18.47
C THR A 10 41.06 -2.92 19.46
N THR A 11 39.70 -2.89 19.49
CA THR A 11 38.83 -4.07 19.84
C THR A 11 37.31 -3.81 19.70
N ILE A 12 36.78 -3.54 18.49
CA ILE A 12 35.32 -3.69 18.22
C ILE A 12 35.05 -4.37 16.85
N SER A 13 35.66 -5.54 16.62
CA SER A 13 35.41 -6.34 15.40
C SER A 13 35.20 -7.84 15.64
N GLU A 14 35.06 -8.29 16.90
CA GLU A 14 35.04 -9.72 17.24
C GLU A 14 33.82 -10.18 18.08
N LYS A 15 32.86 -9.28 18.35
CA LYS A 15 31.67 -9.60 19.17
C LYS A 15 30.50 -10.27 18.40
N ALA A 16 30.70 -10.60 17.12
CA ALA A 16 29.64 -11.05 16.21
C ALA A 16 29.78 -12.50 15.69
N ARG A 17 30.76 -13.30 16.16
CA ARG A 17 31.08 -14.61 15.53
C ARG A 17 31.21 -15.83 16.46
N ARG A 18 30.89 -15.74 17.76
CA ARG A 18 30.90 -16.88 18.71
C ARG A 18 29.85 -16.79 19.83
N LYS A 19 28.56 -16.92 19.51
CA LYS A 19 27.48 -17.28 20.48
C LYS A 19 26.36 -18.10 19.83
N SER A 20 26.72 -19.23 19.21
CA SER A 20 25.78 -20.23 18.70
C SER A 20 26.41 -21.63 18.75
N ALA A 21 26.68 -22.12 19.97
CA ALA A 21 26.99 -23.52 20.27
C ALA A 21 26.96 -23.77 21.80
N ASN A 22 26.29 -24.85 22.22
CA ASN A 22 26.29 -25.50 23.54
C ASN A 22 25.88 -24.71 24.81
N GLY A 23 25.17 -25.41 25.71
CA GLY A 23 24.84 -24.92 27.07
C GLY A 23 23.54 -25.48 27.66
N SER A 24 23.42 -26.80 27.79
CA SER A 24 22.22 -27.48 28.31
C SER A 24 22.12 -27.53 29.84
N ARG A 25 20.88 -27.65 30.35
CA ARG A 25 20.45 -28.30 31.63
C ARG A 25 20.85 -27.62 32.95
N TRP A 26 19.85 -27.34 33.82
CA TRP A 26 19.73 -27.58 35.29
C TRP A 26 18.25 -27.24 35.65
N VAL A 27 17.36 -28.16 36.03
CA VAL A 27 17.14 -28.87 37.32
C VAL A 27 16.20 -28.13 38.30
N ARG A 28 15.34 -28.92 38.97
CA ARG A 28 14.22 -28.52 39.85
C ARG A 28 14.67 -28.26 41.30
N THR A 29 13.95 -27.38 42.00
CA THR A 29 13.66 -27.46 43.45
C THR A 29 12.21 -27.03 43.71
N ALA A 30 11.61 -27.49 44.81
CA ALA A 30 10.20 -27.31 45.12
C ALA A 30 9.92 -27.25 46.64
N SER A 31 8.96 -26.41 47.03
CA SER A 31 8.20 -26.32 48.29
C SER A 31 7.31 -25.05 48.18
N SER A 32 6.16 -24.84 48.81
CA SER A 32 5.19 -25.57 49.66
C SER A 32 3.92 -24.68 49.73
N GLY A 33 2.67 -25.08 49.95
CA GLY A 33 2.04 -26.36 50.31
C GLY A 33 0.50 -26.16 50.43
N ALA A 34 -0.19 -27.00 51.23
CA ALA A 34 -1.63 -27.01 51.58
C ALA A 34 -2.63 -27.68 50.59
N VAL A 35 -3.48 -28.56 51.18
CA VAL A 35 -4.39 -29.60 50.63
C VAL A 35 -5.38 -29.95 51.79
N PRO A 36 -6.73 -30.11 51.62
CA PRO A 36 -7.35 -31.39 51.24
C PRO A 36 -8.57 -31.32 50.24
N PRO A 37 -9.81 -31.85 50.46
CA PRO A 37 -10.19 -33.03 49.64
C PRO A 37 -11.63 -33.15 49.06
N GLY A 38 -11.82 -34.17 48.21
CA GLY A 38 -13.09 -34.88 47.93
C GLY A 38 -13.25 -35.30 46.45
N VAL A 39 -13.77 -36.49 46.05
CA VAL A 39 -14.25 -37.71 46.73
C VAL A 39 -13.99 -38.94 45.80
N PHE A 40 -14.04 -40.17 46.34
CA PHE A 40 -13.78 -41.49 45.72
C PHE A 40 -14.74 -41.97 44.60
N SER A 41 -14.23 -42.85 43.69
CA SER A 41 -14.71 -44.24 43.35
C SER A 41 -14.07 -44.74 42.03
N PHE A 42 -13.25 -45.81 41.96
CA PHE A 42 -13.51 -47.27 41.98
C PHE A 42 -14.15 -47.93 40.71
N MET A 43 -13.28 -48.45 39.81
CA MET A 43 -13.23 -49.81 39.18
C MET A 43 -14.48 -50.48 38.49
N PRO A 44 -14.38 -51.64 37.79
CA PRO A 44 -13.21 -52.40 37.24
C PRO A 44 -13.36 -53.04 35.81
N THR A 45 -12.24 -53.58 35.30
CA THR A 45 -12.05 -54.80 34.44
C THR A 45 -12.89 -55.15 33.19
N SER A 46 -12.20 -55.50 32.08
CA SER A 46 -12.22 -56.88 31.51
C SER A 46 -11.20 -57.13 30.38
N SER A 47 -10.69 -58.37 30.35
CA SER A 47 -9.94 -59.10 29.29
C SER A 47 -10.42 -60.58 29.38
N PRO A 48 -9.96 -61.58 28.58
CA PRO A 48 -9.13 -61.62 27.36
C PRO A 48 -9.71 -62.52 26.23
N THR A 49 -8.99 -62.74 25.11
CA THR A 49 -8.95 -64.06 24.39
C THR A 49 -7.84 -64.12 23.32
N ARG A 50 -7.38 -65.34 22.96
CA ARG A 50 -6.35 -65.67 21.93
C ARG A 50 -6.89 -66.69 20.93
N ALA A 51 -6.47 -66.64 19.66
CA ALA A 51 -6.31 -67.80 18.76
C ALA A 51 -5.48 -67.44 17.48
N PRO A 52 -4.84 -68.41 16.76
CA PRO A 52 -3.64 -68.16 15.95
C PRO A 52 -3.62 -68.73 14.49
N CYS A 53 -2.42 -68.79 13.89
CA CYS A 53 -2.00 -69.42 12.60
C CYS A 53 -2.12 -68.51 11.34
N CYS A 54 -1.24 -68.55 10.32
CA CYS A 54 -0.42 -69.67 9.78
C CYS A 54 1.05 -69.31 9.42
N HIS A 55 1.83 -70.36 9.06
CA HIS A 55 3.26 -70.34 8.67
C HIS A 55 3.56 -69.75 7.26
N GLY A 56 4.80 -69.28 7.08
CA GLY A 56 5.45 -69.06 5.78
C GLY A 56 6.99 -68.97 5.93
N THR A 57 7.76 -69.60 5.03
CA THR A 57 9.20 -69.93 5.23
C THR A 57 10.17 -69.24 4.26
N HIS A 58 11.20 -68.53 4.79
CA HIS A 58 12.51 -68.15 4.17
C HIS A 58 12.50 -67.42 2.79
N PRO A 59 13.60 -66.78 2.29
CA PRO A 59 15.01 -66.74 2.75
C PRO A 59 15.57 -65.30 3.04
N PRO A 60 16.83 -65.14 3.48
CA PRO A 60 17.40 -63.81 3.76
C PRO A 60 17.99 -63.16 2.49
N HIS A 61 17.41 -62.05 2.03
CA HIS A 61 18.02 -61.19 1.01
C HIS A 61 18.80 -60.04 1.64
N GLY A 62 20.10 -59.98 1.34
CA GLY A 62 21.04 -59.05 1.99
C GLY A 62 20.71 -57.58 1.76
N PHE A 63 20.86 -56.79 2.82
CA PHE A 63 20.69 -55.33 2.82
C PHE A 63 21.81 -54.65 2.00
N ARG A 64 21.63 -54.55 0.68
CA ARG A 64 22.57 -53.85 -0.20
C ARG A 64 22.37 -52.34 -0.06
N VAL A 65 23.06 -51.75 0.92
CA VAL A 65 23.11 -50.28 1.09
C VAL A 65 23.80 -49.67 -0.13
N HIS A 66 22.99 -49.21 -1.09
CA HIS A 66 23.48 -48.33 -2.14
C HIS A 66 23.89 -47.01 -1.50
N HIS A 67 25.19 -46.85 -1.21
CA HIS A 67 25.81 -45.54 -1.08
C HIS A 67 25.67 -44.81 -2.42
N ARG A 68 24.52 -44.16 -2.60
CA ARG A 68 24.29 -43.23 -3.69
C ARG A 68 25.17 -42.02 -3.41
N THR A 69 26.38 -42.03 -3.97
CA THR A 69 27.30 -40.91 -3.93
C THR A 69 26.53 -39.68 -4.41
N MET A 70 26.19 -38.79 -3.48
CA MET A 70 25.63 -37.49 -3.85
C MET A 70 26.77 -36.72 -4.50
N THR A 71 26.90 -36.87 -5.82
CA THR A 71 27.61 -35.92 -6.65
C THR A 71 26.94 -34.58 -6.43
N THR A 72 27.61 -33.73 -5.65
CA THR A 72 27.25 -32.36 -5.34
C THR A 72 27.32 -31.55 -6.63
N SER A 73 26.31 -31.74 -7.48
CA SER A 73 26.12 -31.04 -8.74
C SER A 73 26.12 -29.55 -8.43
N GLY A 74 27.22 -28.88 -8.78
CA GLY A 74 27.47 -27.49 -8.42
C GLY A 74 26.26 -26.62 -8.76
N VAL A 75 25.68 -26.00 -7.73
CA VAL A 75 24.46 -25.20 -7.87
C VAL A 75 24.73 -24.08 -8.89
N ARG A 76 24.05 -24.12 -10.04
CA ARG A 76 24.15 -23.09 -11.08
C ARG A 76 23.48 -21.79 -10.61
N THR A 77 24.17 -21.05 -9.73
CA THR A 77 23.71 -19.77 -9.16
C THR A 77 23.82 -18.60 -10.15
N ALA A 78 24.73 -18.67 -11.13
CA ALA A 78 25.03 -17.60 -12.08
C ALA A 78 23.84 -17.07 -12.92
N PRO A 79 23.00 -17.91 -13.59
CA PRO A 79 21.91 -17.40 -14.42
C PRO A 79 20.80 -16.73 -13.61
N GLN A 80 20.41 -17.30 -12.46
CA GLN A 80 19.41 -16.75 -11.54
C GLN A 80 19.78 -15.32 -11.07
N VAL A 81 21.03 -15.12 -10.63
CA VAL A 81 21.49 -13.80 -10.17
C VAL A 81 21.50 -12.76 -11.29
N ARG A 82 21.83 -13.15 -12.53
CA ARG A 82 21.75 -12.25 -13.70
C ARG A 82 20.30 -11.84 -14.01
N HIS A 83 19.36 -12.79 -14.06
CA HIS A 83 17.94 -12.48 -14.30
C HIS A 83 17.35 -11.54 -13.25
N VAL A 84 17.62 -11.78 -11.96
CA VAL A 84 17.13 -10.90 -10.86
C VAL A 84 17.71 -9.48 -10.97
N ARG A 85 19.00 -9.34 -11.31
CA ARG A 85 19.62 -8.02 -11.52
C ARG A 85 19.02 -7.28 -12.73
N HIS A 86 18.79 -7.97 -13.84
CA HIS A 86 18.14 -7.38 -15.01
C HIS A 86 16.70 -6.95 -14.69
N ALA A 87 15.88 -7.80 -14.07
CA ALA A 87 14.52 -7.43 -13.66
C ALA A 87 14.50 -6.21 -12.73
N ARG A 88 15.45 -6.13 -11.78
CA ARG A 88 15.60 -4.95 -10.90
C ARG A 88 15.96 -3.69 -11.70
N ARG A 89 16.83 -3.76 -12.71
CA ARG A 89 17.23 -2.59 -13.53
C ARG A 89 16.03 -1.99 -14.28
N TYR A 90 15.25 -2.84 -14.96
CA TYR A 90 14.10 -2.40 -15.76
C TYR A 90 13.04 -1.74 -14.88
N ARG A 91 12.81 -2.27 -13.67
CA ARG A 91 11.87 -1.69 -12.71
C ARG A 91 12.30 -0.30 -12.20
N TRP A 92 13.59 -0.06 -11.97
CA TRP A 92 14.08 1.28 -11.59
C TRP A 92 14.01 2.28 -12.75
N ILE A 93 14.30 1.85 -13.99
CA ILE A 93 14.13 2.70 -15.18
C ILE A 93 12.64 3.02 -15.37
N ALA A 94 11.76 2.04 -15.26
CA ALA A 94 10.31 2.23 -15.33
C ALA A 94 9.80 3.18 -14.23
N LEU A 95 10.36 3.11 -13.02
CA LEU A 95 10.03 4.06 -11.95
C LEU A 95 10.47 5.48 -12.29
N ALA A 96 11.69 5.67 -12.79
CA ALA A 96 12.19 6.99 -13.19
C ALA A 96 11.35 7.59 -14.33
N VAL A 97 11.00 6.78 -15.35
CA VAL A 97 10.09 7.17 -16.43
C VAL A 97 8.70 7.50 -15.90
N ALA A 98 8.14 6.70 -14.99
CA ALA A 98 6.82 6.98 -14.39
C ALA A 98 6.81 8.30 -13.60
N VAL A 99 7.86 8.58 -12.82
CA VAL A 99 8.01 9.86 -12.11
C VAL A 99 8.13 11.03 -13.09
N LEU A 100 8.93 10.91 -14.15
CA LEU A 100 9.06 11.95 -15.17
C LEU A 100 7.74 12.22 -15.90
N LEU A 101 7.00 11.18 -16.26
CA LEU A 101 5.67 11.28 -16.87
C LEU A 101 4.66 11.95 -15.93
N LEU A 102 4.72 11.67 -14.63
CA LEU A 102 3.89 12.34 -13.63
C LEU A 102 4.25 13.83 -13.49
N VAL A 103 5.54 14.18 -13.42
CA VAL A 103 5.97 15.60 -13.41
C VAL A 103 5.48 16.32 -14.65
N LEU A 104 5.65 15.72 -15.84
CA LEU A 104 5.13 16.28 -17.10
C LEU A 104 3.60 16.46 -17.05
N SER A 105 2.85 15.42 -16.65
CA SER A 105 1.38 15.50 -16.59
C SER A 105 0.87 16.52 -15.58
N ASN A 106 1.59 16.70 -14.46
CA ASN A 106 1.25 17.68 -13.43
C ASN A 106 1.44 19.11 -13.95
N VAL A 107 2.58 19.40 -14.60
CA VAL A 107 2.81 20.72 -15.22
C VAL A 107 1.80 20.98 -16.35
N MET A 108 1.61 20.02 -17.25
CA MET A 108 0.67 20.16 -18.38
C MET A 108 -0.76 20.42 -17.89
N SER A 109 -1.26 19.63 -16.93
CA SER A 109 -2.64 19.75 -16.42
C SER A 109 -2.92 21.01 -15.61
N ASN A 110 -1.90 21.61 -14.98
CA ASN A 110 -2.07 22.81 -14.16
C ASN A 110 -1.69 24.11 -14.88
N ARG A 111 -0.91 24.06 -15.98
CA ARG A 111 -0.33 25.27 -16.60
C ARG A 111 -0.47 25.40 -18.12
N VAL A 112 -0.79 24.32 -18.85
CA VAL A 112 -0.70 24.32 -20.32
C VAL A 112 -1.98 23.85 -21.00
N LEU A 113 -2.65 22.83 -20.48
CA LEU A 113 -3.77 22.19 -21.17
C LEU A 113 -5.07 23.03 -21.10
N PRO A 114 -5.75 23.27 -22.24
CA PRO A 114 -7.11 23.80 -22.22
C PRO A 114 -8.09 22.78 -21.62
N GLY A 115 -9.22 23.26 -21.09
CA GLY A 115 -10.17 22.44 -20.32
C GLY A 115 -10.68 21.18 -21.04
N TRP A 116 -10.84 21.22 -22.36
CA TRP A 116 -11.27 20.08 -23.17
C TRP A 116 -10.18 18.98 -23.28
N ALA A 117 -8.91 19.35 -23.27
CA ALA A 117 -7.78 18.43 -23.43
C ALA A 117 -7.42 17.71 -22.12
N TYR A 118 -7.85 18.24 -20.97
CA TYR A 118 -7.55 17.71 -19.63
C TYR A 118 -7.92 16.23 -19.46
N VAL A 119 -9.13 15.84 -19.90
CA VAL A 119 -9.63 14.45 -19.75
C VAL A 119 -8.87 13.47 -20.66
N PRO A 120 -8.80 13.65 -21.99
CA PRO A 120 -8.08 12.71 -22.86
C PRO A 120 -6.59 12.64 -22.53
N TRP A 121 -5.95 13.76 -22.14
CA TRP A 121 -4.54 13.76 -21.74
C TRP A 121 -4.30 12.90 -20.50
N ASN A 122 -5.02 13.16 -19.39
CA ASN A 122 -4.76 12.47 -18.14
C ASN A 122 -5.18 10.99 -18.20
N PHE A 123 -6.26 10.66 -18.92
CA PHE A 123 -6.62 9.27 -19.20
C PHE A 123 -5.56 8.56 -20.05
N GLY A 124 -5.05 9.21 -21.10
CA GLY A 124 -3.94 8.69 -21.91
C GLY A 124 -2.66 8.48 -21.08
N MET A 125 -2.35 9.40 -20.18
CA MET A 125 -1.22 9.28 -19.25
C MET A 125 -1.39 8.09 -18.29
N ALA A 126 -2.59 7.84 -17.80
CA ALA A 126 -2.89 6.67 -16.97
C ALA A 126 -2.63 5.35 -17.73
N VAL A 127 -3.05 5.27 -19.00
CA VAL A 127 -2.76 4.13 -19.88
C VAL A 127 -1.25 3.99 -20.12
N LEU A 128 -0.54 5.08 -20.40
CA LEU A 128 0.91 5.06 -20.61
C LEU A 128 1.66 4.58 -19.36
N LEU A 129 1.27 5.03 -18.16
CA LEU A 129 1.83 4.56 -16.89
C LEU A 129 1.60 3.06 -16.67
N LEU A 130 0.45 2.51 -17.09
CA LEU A 130 0.20 1.05 -17.07
C LEU A 130 1.12 0.29 -18.03
N LEU A 131 1.41 0.83 -19.21
CA LEU A 131 2.35 0.24 -20.16
C LEU A 131 3.80 0.27 -19.62
N VAL A 132 4.22 1.39 -19.03
CA VAL A 132 5.53 1.52 -18.34
C VAL A 132 5.63 0.54 -17.16
N ALA A 133 4.57 0.41 -16.36
CA ALA A 133 4.52 -0.56 -15.27
C ALA A 133 4.67 -2.00 -15.76
N LYS A 134 3.92 -2.38 -16.82
CA LYS A 134 4.00 -3.70 -17.46
C LYS A 134 5.41 -3.99 -17.98
N TRP A 135 6.05 -3.03 -18.63
CA TRP A 135 7.45 -3.13 -19.10
C TRP A 135 8.44 -3.24 -17.95
N GLY A 136 8.21 -2.54 -16.83
CA GLY A 136 8.96 -2.68 -15.57
C GLY A 136 8.70 -3.98 -14.79
N GLY A 137 7.87 -4.90 -15.32
CA GLY A 137 7.54 -6.19 -14.71
C GLY A 137 6.35 -6.17 -13.73
N ALA A 138 5.61 -5.08 -13.64
CA ALA A 138 4.40 -4.97 -12.81
C ALA A 138 3.13 -5.20 -13.66
N GLY A 139 2.61 -6.44 -13.64
CA GLY A 139 1.35 -6.78 -14.32
C GLY A 139 0.10 -6.20 -13.64
N PRO A 140 -1.10 -6.31 -14.28
CA PRO A 140 -2.34 -5.69 -13.81
C PRO A 140 -2.74 -6.06 -12.37
N VAL A 141 -2.42 -7.29 -11.94
CA VAL A 141 -2.63 -7.75 -10.55
C VAL A 141 -1.74 -7.00 -9.57
N ALA A 142 -0.46 -6.75 -9.90
CA ALA A 142 0.46 -5.99 -9.05
C ALA A 142 0.05 -4.50 -8.95
N VAL A 143 -0.53 -3.93 -10.01
CA VAL A 143 -1.13 -2.59 -10.00
C VAL A 143 -2.48 -2.55 -9.25
N GLY A 144 -3.02 -3.69 -8.83
CA GLY A 144 -4.27 -3.76 -8.07
C GLY A 144 -5.56 -3.62 -8.90
N LEU A 145 -5.44 -3.80 -10.23
CA LEU A 145 -6.55 -3.80 -11.21
C LEU A 145 -7.07 -5.21 -11.53
N GLY A 146 -6.84 -6.19 -10.64
CA GLY A 146 -7.28 -7.57 -10.83
C GLY A 146 -8.81 -7.70 -10.99
N ILE A 147 -9.25 -8.37 -12.05
CA ILE A 147 -10.68 -8.46 -12.41
C ILE A 147 -11.41 -9.56 -11.60
N ARG A 148 -10.71 -10.67 -11.28
CA ARG A 148 -11.30 -11.91 -10.73
C ARG A 148 -11.98 -11.78 -9.35
N HIS A 149 -11.70 -10.72 -8.59
CA HIS A 149 -12.27 -10.49 -7.26
C HIS A 149 -12.79 -9.06 -7.09
N TRP A 150 -13.56 -8.58 -8.07
CA TRP A 150 -14.03 -7.19 -8.10
C TRP A 150 -15.08 -6.83 -7.04
N HIS A 151 -15.88 -7.79 -6.56
CA HIS A 151 -16.98 -7.55 -5.64
C HIS A 151 -16.55 -6.93 -4.31
N ARG A 152 -15.42 -7.37 -3.72
CA ARG A 152 -14.94 -6.85 -2.43
C ARG A 152 -14.46 -5.39 -2.51
N PRO A 153 -13.54 -5.01 -3.42
CA PRO A 153 -13.08 -3.62 -3.48
C PRO A 153 -14.20 -2.67 -3.93
N VAL A 154 -15.15 -3.13 -4.76
CA VAL A 154 -16.34 -2.33 -5.10
C VAL A 154 -17.27 -2.19 -3.89
N GLY A 155 -17.64 -3.26 -3.19
CA GLY A 155 -18.52 -3.20 -2.02
C GLY A 155 -17.97 -2.36 -0.88
N VAL A 156 -16.67 -2.49 -0.56
CA VAL A 156 -16.01 -1.62 0.44
C VAL A 156 -15.93 -0.17 -0.07
N GLY A 157 -15.66 0.05 -1.36
CA GLY A 157 -15.62 1.38 -1.94
C GLY A 157 -16.98 2.09 -1.95
N LEU A 158 -18.08 1.36 -2.20
CA LEU A 158 -19.45 1.87 -2.12
C LEU A 158 -19.85 2.22 -0.68
N LEU A 159 -19.47 1.39 0.30
CA LEU A 159 -19.70 1.70 1.71
C LEU A 159 -18.96 2.98 2.14
N LEU A 160 -17.71 3.15 1.70
CA LEU A 160 -16.92 4.36 1.93
C LEU A 160 -17.55 5.58 1.24
N ALA A 161 -17.99 5.45 -0.01
CA ALA A 161 -18.67 6.51 -0.75
C ALA A 161 -19.98 6.96 -0.08
N ALA A 162 -20.78 6.01 0.44
CA ALA A 162 -21.99 6.31 1.22
C ALA A 162 -21.65 7.02 2.54
N GLY A 163 -20.58 6.61 3.22
CA GLY A 163 -20.05 7.32 4.40
C GLY A 163 -19.61 8.75 4.08
N THR A 164 -18.93 8.98 2.96
CA THR A 164 -18.57 10.32 2.47
C THR A 164 -19.80 11.17 2.15
N ALA A 165 -20.83 10.60 1.53
CA ALA A 165 -22.10 11.30 1.28
C ALA A 165 -22.77 11.74 2.58
N LEU A 166 -22.81 10.87 3.59
CA LEU A 166 -23.34 11.20 4.91
C LEU A 166 -22.53 12.30 5.61
N ILE A 167 -21.20 12.24 5.56
CA ILE A 167 -20.33 13.27 6.15
C ILE A 167 -20.57 14.63 5.49
N PHE A 168 -20.69 14.70 4.16
CA PHE A 168 -20.98 15.96 3.48
C PHE A 168 -22.41 16.46 3.76
N ALA A 169 -23.41 15.57 3.80
CA ALA A 169 -24.78 15.96 4.17
C ALA A 169 -24.83 16.57 5.59
N LEU A 170 -24.17 15.94 6.57
CA LEU A 170 -24.06 16.48 7.92
C LEU A 170 -23.29 17.83 7.94
N GLY A 171 -22.20 17.93 7.18
CA GLY A 171 -21.39 19.16 7.09
C GLY A 171 -22.13 20.35 6.48
N MET A 172 -23.04 20.13 5.53
CA MET A 172 -23.90 21.18 4.96
C MET A 172 -25.00 21.63 5.92
N ILE A 173 -25.51 20.72 6.76
CA ILE A 173 -26.58 21.00 7.74
C ILE A 173 -26.02 21.76 8.97
N LEU A 174 -24.80 21.44 9.39
CA LEU A 174 -24.18 22.05 10.57
C LEU A 174 -23.66 23.47 10.27
N PRO A 175 -24.17 24.53 10.94
CA PRO A 175 -23.80 25.91 10.62
C PRO A 175 -22.29 26.19 10.70
N GLY A 176 -21.62 25.68 11.74
CA GLY A 176 -20.19 25.89 11.96
C GLY A 176 -19.25 25.19 10.96
N THR A 177 -19.78 24.40 10.02
CA THR A 177 -19.01 23.79 8.92
C THR A 177 -19.46 24.25 7.54
N ARG A 178 -20.52 25.05 7.44
CA ARG A 178 -21.15 25.44 6.16
C ARG A 178 -20.21 26.27 5.29
N ASP A 179 -19.45 27.18 5.89
CA ASP A 179 -18.55 28.08 5.17
C ASP A 179 -17.38 27.35 4.49
N ALA A 180 -17.02 26.16 4.98
CA ALA A 180 -16.01 25.32 4.33
C ALA A 180 -16.43 24.83 2.93
N PHE A 181 -17.74 24.83 2.63
CA PHE A 181 -18.30 24.46 1.33
C PHE A 181 -18.41 25.62 0.34
N LEU A 182 -18.13 26.86 0.76
CA LEU A 182 -18.13 28.04 -0.11
C LEU A 182 -16.86 28.04 -0.97
N ASP A 183 -16.93 27.36 -2.12
CA ASP A 183 -15.85 27.29 -3.11
C ASP A 183 -16.25 28.05 -4.39
N SER A 184 -15.50 29.10 -4.71
CA SER A 184 -15.76 29.94 -5.89
C SER A 184 -15.73 29.17 -7.21
N ARG A 185 -15.07 27.99 -7.26
CA ARG A 185 -15.02 27.13 -8.46
C ARG A 185 -16.36 26.48 -8.80
N ALA A 186 -17.34 26.51 -7.89
CA ALA A 186 -18.70 26.03 -8.13
C ALA A 186 -19.71 27.17 -8.36
N ALA A 187 -19.33 28.44 -8.16
CA ALA A 187 -20.25 29.58 -8.19
C ALA A 187 -20.90 29.80 -9.57
N ASP A 188 -20.11 29.80 -10.66
CA ASP A 188 -20.62 30.00 -12.03
C ASP A 188 -21.07 28.71 -12.72
N ALA A 189 -21.19 27.60 -11.98
CA ALA A 189 -21.39 26.27 -12.56
C ALA A 189 -22.87 25.92 -12.74
N GLY A 190 -23.44 26.15 -13.93
CA GLY A 190 -24.75 25.59 -14.27
C GLY A 190 -24.81 24.05 -14.22
N VAL A 191 -26.02 23.48 -14.09
CA VAL A 191 -26.26 22.03 -13.90
C VAL A 191 -25.47 21.16 -14.90
N GLY A 192 -25.42 21.54 -16.18
CA GLY A 192 -24.67 20.79 -17.21
C GLY A 192 -23.16 20.75 -16.96
N LEU A 193 -22.57 21.84 -16.46
CA LEU A 193 -21.16 21.87 -16.07
C LEU A 193 -20.93 21.02 -14.81
N MET A 194 -21.79 21.13 -13.81
CA MET A 194 -21.74 20.30 -12.60
C MET A 194 -21.75 18.80 -12.94
N LEU A 195 -22.68 18.36 -13.80
CA LEU A 195 -22.75 16.96 -14.25
C LEU A 195 -21.50 16.54 -15.03
N TYR A 196 -20.97 17.39 -15.91
CA TYR A 196 -19.71 17.11 -16.61
C TYR A 196 -18.53 16.95 -15.64
N GLN A 197 -18.42 17.79 -14.62
CA GLN A 197 -17.36 17.69 -13.61
C GLN A 197 -17.46 16.35 -12.85
N VAL A 198 -18.65 16.06 -12.30
CA VAL A 198 -18.93 14.92 -11.42
C VAL A 198 -18.89 13.55 -12.13
N LEU A 199 -19.39 13.49 -13.38
CA LEU A 199 -19.58 12.22 -14.11
C LEU A 199 -18.50 11.96 -15.15
N VAL A 200 -17.76 12.98 -15.61
CA VAL A 200 -16.77 12.84 -16.68
C VAL A 200 -15.39 13.30 -16.23
N ARG A 201 -15.22 14.59 -15.87
CA ARG A 201 -13.89 15.18 -15.65
C ARG A 201 -13.19 14.60 -14.44
N ILE A 202 -13.86 14.56 -13.28
CA ILE A 202 -13.32 14.01 -12.03
C ILE A 202 -13.01 12.51 -12.18
N PRO A 203 -13.95 11.63 -12.54
CA PRO A 203 -13.66 10.20 -12.60
C PRO A 203 -12.59 9.83 -13.65
N LEU A 204 -12.66 10.37 -14.87
CA LEU A 204 -11.78 9.97 -15.96
C LEU A 204 -10.46 10.76 -16.01
N GLY A 205 -10.52 12.07 -15.75
CA GLY A 205 -9.37 12.97 -15.80
C GLY A 205 -8.55 13.04 -14.52
N THR A 206 -9.15 12.78 -13.34
CA THR A 206 -8.46 12.88 -12.05
C THR A 206 -8.32 11.52 -11.38
N VAL A 207 -9.44 10.87 -11.05
CA VAL A 207 -9.46 9.64 -10.24
C VAL A 207 -8.74 8.48 -10.93
N VAL A 208 -9.01 8.25 -12.22
CA VAL A 208 -8.33 7.19 -12.99
C VAL A 208 -6.81 7.39 -13.01
N LEU A 209 -6.32 8.61 -13.31
CA LEU A 209 -4.88 8.87 -13.34
C LEU A 209 -4.25 8.71 -11.97
N GLU A 210 -4.77 9.37 -10.95
CA GLU A 210 -4.12 9.42 -9.64
C GLU A 210 -4.16 8.06 -8.91
N GLU A 211 -5.27 7.35 -8.95
CA GLU A 211 -5.35 6.04 -8.29
C GLU A 211 -4.50 4.98 -9.02
N VAL A 212 -4.48 4.99 -10.36
CA VAL A 212 -3.56 4.14 -11.14
C VAL A 212 -2.12 4.49 -10.84
N ALA A 213 -1.74 5.77 -10.82
CA ALA A 213 -0.37 6.20 -10.57
C ALA A 213 0.09 5.90 -9.14
N PHE A 214 -0.60 6.43 -8.14
CA PHE A 214 -0.10 6.50 -6.76
C PHE A 214 -0.46 5.30 -5.89
N ARG A 215 -1.53 4.56 -6.20
CA ARG A 215 -1.95 3.36 -5.42
C ARG A 215 -1.62 2.06 -6.16
N GLY A 216 -1.53 2.12 -7.50
CA GLY A 216 -1.16 1.00 -8.35
C GLY A 216 0.31 0.98 -8.78
N VAL A 217 0.68 1.85 -9.72
CA VAL A 217 1.93 1.82 -10.50
C VAL A 217 3.15 2.11 -9.62
N LEU A 218 3.18 3.25 -8.93
CA LEU A 218 4.33 3.65 -8.10
C LEU A 218 4.65 2.62 -7.01
N PRO A 219 3.69 2.16 -6.16
CA PRO A 219 3.97 1.11 -5.18
C PRO A 219 4.49 -0.20 -5.82
N ALA A 220 3.89 -0.63 -6.93
CA ALA A 220 4.32 -1.84 -7.64
C ALA A 220 5.77 -1.72 -8.16
N LEU A 221 6.17 -0.55 -8.67
CA LEU A 221 7.53 -0.26 -9.14
C LEU A 221 8.53 -0.07 -7.98
N PHE A 222 8.12 0.50 -6.84
CA PHE A 222 8.90 0.45 -5.60
C PHE A 222 9.06 -0.99 -5.07
N GLY A 223 8.11 -1.88 -5.38
CA GLY A 223 8.23 -3.32 -5.21
C GLY A 223 7.20 -3.99 -4.28
N ALA A 224 6.07 -3.35 -4.00
CA ALA A 224 4.94 -4.00 -3.34
C ALA A 224 3.59 -3.35 -3.70
N SER A 225 2.58 -4.18 -3.97
CA SER A 225 1.20 -3.73 -4.17
C SER A 225 0.48 -3.58 -2.83
N PRO A 226 -0.05 -2.39 -2.44
CA PRO A 226 -0.78 -2.20 -1.20
C PRO A 226 -2.00 -3.14 -1.10
N ALA A 227 -2.67 -3.42 -2.22
CA ALA A 227 -3.78 -4.39 -2.28
C ALA A 227 -3.37 -5.80 -1.80
N ILE A 228 -2.16 -6.25 -2.12
CA ILE A 228 -1.71 -7.65 -1.95
C ILE A 228 -0.80 -7.84 -0.73
N ARG A 229 0.18 -6.95 -0.53
CA ARG A 229 1.23 -7.08 0.48
C ARG A 229 1.68 -5.71 0.96
N TRP A 230 1.40 -5.39 2.23
CA TRP A 230 1.86 -4.16 2.86
C TRP A 230 3.40 -4.12 2.95
N ARG A 231 4.00 -2.98 2.61
CA ARG A 231 5.40 -2.63 2.89
C ARG A 231 5.52 -1.12 3.03
N TRP A 232 6.15 -0.66 4.11
CA TRP A 232 6.30 0.77 4.41
C TRP A 232 7.04 1.55 3.32
N GLY A 233 8.19 1.08 2.82
CA GLY A 233 8.96 1.79 1.79
C GLY A 233 8.14 2.15 0.54
N PRO A 234 7.51 1.19 -0.16
CA PRO A 234 6.63 1.46 -1.30
C PRO A 234 5.42 2.35 -1.00
N VAL A 235 4.79 2.20 0.17
CA VAL A 235 3.64 3.02 0.58
C VAL A 235 4.08 4.46 0.84
N LEU A 236 5.11 4.67 1.65
CA LEU A 236 5.63 6.00 1.99
C LEU A 236 6.20 6.71 0.75
N GLY A 237 6.96 6.00 -0.09
CA GLY A 237 7.51 6.56 -1.33
C GLY A 237 6.44 7.04 -2.31
N ALA A 238 5.39 6.25 -2.53
CA ALA A 238 4.28 6.65 -3.39
C ALA A 238 3.40 7.75 -2.75
N SER A 239 3.19 7.71 -1.43
CA SER A 239 2.40 8.72 -0.71
C SER A 239 3.11 10.07 -0.64
N PHE A 240 4.45 10.08 -0.49
CA PHE A 240 5.24 11.30 -0.54
C PHE A 240 5.22 11.94 -1.93
N LEU A 241 5.37 11.14 -3.00
CA LEU A 241 5.19 11.62 -4.38
C LEU A 241 3.77 12.16 -4.64
N PHE A 242 2.75 11.56 -4.01
CA PHE A 242 1.38 12.06 -4.05
C PHE A 242 1.21 13.39 -3.28
N GLY A 243 1.95 13.59 -2.18
CA GLY A 243 2.07 14.90 -1.52
C GLY A 243 2.68 15.94 -2.47
N LEU A 244 3.82 15.65 -3.09
CA LEU A 244 4.49 16.56 -4.02
C LEU A 244 3.65 16.90 -5.27
N TRP A 245 2.85 15.95 -5.76
CA TRP A 245 1.88 16.19 -6.86
C TRP A 245 0.89 17.33 -6.55
N HIS A 246 0.58 17.57 -5.27
CA HIS A 246 -0.34 18.60 -4.84
C HIS A 246 0.27 20.00 -4.70
N ILE A 247 1.58 20.19 -4.95
CA ILE A 247 2.20 21.52 -4.91
C ILE A 247 1.52 22.47 -5.91
N LEU A 248 1.49 22.13 -7.20
CA LEU A 248 0.88 22.99 -8.23
C LEU A 248 -0.64 23.19 -8.01
N PRO A 249 -1.46 22.13 -7.76
CA PRO A 249 -2.87 22.28 -7.42
C PRO A 249 -3.17 23.09 -6.16
N SER A 250 -2.22 23.22 -5.22
CA SER A 250 -2.40 24.01 -3.99
C SER A 250 -2.22 25.51 -4.16
N ILE A 251 -1.68 25.96 -5.30
CA ILE A 251 -1.50 27.37 -5.62
C ILE A 251 -2.88 27.99 -5.88
N GLY A 252 -3.26 28.96 -5.05
CA GLY A 252 -4.57 29.62 -5.15
C GLY A 252 -5.71 28.96 -4.36
N ILE A 253 -5.46 27.92 -3.54
CA ILE A 253 -6.51 27.40 -2.64
C ILE A 253 -6.99 28.48 -1.67
N ALA A 254 -6.06 29.23 -1.05
CA ALA A 254 -6.40 30.31 -0.13
C ALA A 254 -7.11 31.50 -0.80
N THR A 255 -7.06 31.63 -2.13
CA THR A 255 -7.87 32.63 -2.86
C THR A 255 -9.24 32.09 -3.29
N GLY A 256 -9.44 30.78 -3.29
CA GLY A 256 -10.70 30.13 -3.73
C GLY A 256 -11.70 29.82 -2.62
N ASN A 257 -11.25 29.82 -1.35
CA ASN A 257 -12.07 29.48 -0.19
C ASN A 257 -11.64 30.35 1.03
N GLN A 258 -12.56 31.16 1.55
CA GLN A 258 -12.27 32.12 2.62
C GLN A 258 -11.96 31.43 3.97
N ALA A 259 -12.67 30.36 4.32
CA ALA A 259 -12.40 29.61 5.55
C ALA A 259 -10.96 29.04 5.57
N VAL A 260 -10.41 28.66 4.41
CA VAL A 260 -9.01 28.25 4.29
C VAL A 260 -8.04 29.45 4.36
N ALA A 261 -8.43 30.62 3.85
CA ALA A 261 -7.64 31.85 3.98
C ALA A 261 -7.48 32.25 5.45
N ASP A 262 -8.59 32.29 6.19
CA ASP A 262 -8.65 32.71 7.60
C ASP A 262 -7.88 31.75 8.50
N ALA A 263 -8.10 30.44 8.33
CA ALA A 263 -7.42 29.40 9.10
C ALA A 263 -5.89 29.37 8.92
N LEU A 264 -5.37 29.94 7.82
CA LEU A 264 -3.94 29.92 7.45
C LEU A 264 -3.30 31.31 7.39
N GLY A 265 -4.02 32.36 7.80
CA GLY A 265 -3.56 33.75 7.75
C GLY A 265 -3.14 34.21 6.34
N GLY A 266 -3.80 33.70 5.30
CA GLY A 266 -3.53 34.01 3.89
C GLY A 266 -2.19 33.52 3.33
N SER A 267 -1.37 32.79 4.09
CA SER A 267 -0.03 32.38 3.64
C SER A 267 -0.07 31.23 2.63
N GLN A 268 0.19 31.53 1.36
CA GLN A 268 0.32 30.52 0.29
C GLN A 268 1.40 29.47 0.61
N VAL A 269 2.48 29.85 1.30
CA VAL A 269 3.55 28.89 1.69
C VAL A 269 2.98 27.88 2.69
N TRP A 270 2.28 28.32 3.74
CA TRP A 270 1.67 27.41 4.71
C TRP A 270 0.54 26.58 4.10
N ALA A 271 -0.28 27.15 3.22
CA ALA A 271 -1.29 26.39 2.47
C ALA A 271 -0.66 25.28 1.62
N THR A 272 0.44 25.58 0.92
CA THR A 272 1.18 24.59 0.12
C THR A 272 1.78 23.48 1.01
N VAL A 273 2.44 23.84 2.12
CA VAL A 273 3.05 22.88 3.05
C VAL A 273 1.97 21.99 3.68
N LEU A 274 0.88 22.57 4.16
CA LEU A 274 -0.23 21.81 4.76
C LEU A 274 -0.91 20.90 3.72
N ALA A 275 -1.09 21.34 2.48
CA ALA A 275 -1.59 20.50 1.40
C ALA A 275 -0.65 19.30 1.13
N VAL A 276 0.66 19.53 0.98
CA VAL A 276 1.65 18.45 0.75
C VAL A 276 1.65 17.43 1.89
N VAL A 277 1.64 17.89 3.15
CA VAL A 277 1.61 17.01 4.34
C VAL A 277 0.29 16.25 4.42
N SER A 278 -0.85 16.93 4.30
CA SER A 278 -2.18 16.32 4.37
C SER A 278 -2.38 15.29 3.28
N MET A 279 -1.95 15.59 2.05
CA MET A 279 -2.06 14.64 0.93
C MET A 279 -1.06 13.50 1.04
N THR A 280 0.11 13.70 1.66
CA THR A 280 1.01 12.58 2.03
C THR A 280 0.32 11.62 3.02
N VAL A 281 -0.33 12.15 4.07
CA VAL A 281 -1.08 11.35 5.05
C VAL A 281 -2.28 10.64 4.38
N ALA A 282 -3.04 11.35 3.54
CA ALA A 282 -4.13 10.78 2.75
C ALA A 282 -3.64 9.66 1.82
N GLY A 283 -2.46 9.80 1.20
CA GLY A 283 -1.84 8.74 0.40
C GLY A 283 -1.61 7.44 1.18
N VAL A 284 -1.14 7.55 2.44
CA VAL A 284 -0.93 6.38 3.32
C VAL A 284 -2.29 5.76 3.72
N LEU A 285 -3.28 6.58 4.07
CA LEU A 285 -4.64 6.13 4.38
C LEU A 285 -5.28 5.42 3.18
N MET A 286 -5.18 5.99 1.97
CA MET A 286 -5.68 5.39 0.74
C MET A 286 -4.95 4.08 0.42
N CYS A 287 -3.65 3.96 0.67
CA CYS A 287 -2.96 2.67 0.59
C CYS A 287 -3.54 1.63 1.57
N ALA A 288 -3.89 2.04 2.80
CA ALA A 288 -4.50 1.16 3.80
C ALA A 288 -5.94 0.74 3.41
N LEU A 289 -6.74 1.64 2.84
CA LEU A 289 -8.07 1.33 2.32
C LEU A 289 -8.01 0.44 1.07
N THR A 290 -7.03 0.66 0.19
CA THR A 290 -6.69 -0.24 -0.93
C THR A 290 -6.39 -1.66 -0.42
N ARG A 291 -5.67 -1.78 0.70
CA ARG A 291 -5.40 -3.07 1.35
C ARG A 291 -6.67 -3.70 1.93
N LEU A 292 -7.53 -2.92 2.59
CA LEU A 292 -8.78 -3.37 3.21
C LEU A 292 -9.76 -3.96 2.18
N GLY A 293 -9.99 -3.22 1.09
CA GLY A 293 -10.84 -3.66 -0.03
C GLY A 293 -10.17 -4.68 -0.97
N LYS A 294 -8.85 -4.85 -0.88
CA LYS A 294 -8.00 -5.73 -1.74
C LYS A 294 -7.93 -5.29 -3.21
N GLY A 295 -8.01 -4.00 -3.50
CA GLY A 295 -7.89 -3.47 -4.87
C GLY A 295 -8.09 -1.97 -4.97
N VAL A 296 -7.52 -1.36 -6.01
CA VAL A 296 -7.52 0.11 -6.23
C VAL A 296 -8.93 0.65 -6.53
N LYS A 297 -9.86 -0.20 -6.99
CA LYS A 297 -11.27 0.17 -7.16
C LYS A 297 -11.93 0.71 -5.87
N THR A 298 -11.44 0.26 -4.70
CA THR A 298 -11.89 0.74 -3.38
C THR A 298 -11.65 2.23 -3.21
N THR A 299 -10.42 2.66 -3.52
CA THR A 299 -10.01 4.06 -3.40
C THR A 299 -10.44 4.88 -4.59
N MET A 300 -10.63 4.31 -5.78
CA MET A 300 -11.28 5.00 -6.90
C MET A 300 -12.70 5.45 -6.53
N LEU A 301 -13.51 4.59 -5.90
CA LEU A 301 -14.87 4.95 -5.49
C LEU A 301 -14.87 6.01 -4.38
N LEU A 302 -14.02 5.87 -3.36
CA LEU A 302 -13.87 6.89 -2.31
C LEU A 302 -13.35 8.22 -2.90
N HIS A 303 -12.33 8.20 -3.75
CA HIS A 303 -11.71 9.39 -4.33
C HIS A 303 -12.68 10.13 -5.26
N TRP A 304 -13.47 9.38 -6.05
CA TRP A 304 -14.57 9.92 -6.84
C TRP A 304 -15.64 10.55 -5.94
N ALA A 305 -16.07 9.85 -4.89
CA ALA A 305 -17.07 10.36 -3.96
C ALA A 305 -16.59 11.64 -3.24
N THR A 306 -15.37 11.68 -2.71
CA THR A 306 -14.84 12.87 -2.01
C THR A 306 -14.79 14.10 -2.91
N ASN A 307 -14.27 14.00 -4.14
CA ASN A 307 -14.22 15.15 -5.04
C ASN A 307 -15.60 15.53 -5.58
N SER A 308 -16.36 14.53 -6.05
CA SER A 308 -17.61 14.80 -6.76
C SER A 308 -18.72 15.26 -5.82
N LEU A 309 -18.86 14.63 -4.66
CA LEU A 309 -19.84 15.05 -3.66
C LEU A 309 -19.42 16.35 -2.97
N GLY A 310 -18.11 16.63 -2.87
CA GLY A 310 -17.62 17.96 -2.47
C GLY A 310 -18.02 19.05 -3.47
N PHE A 311 -17.87 18.80 -4.78
CA PHE A 311 -18.32 19.72 -5.82
C PHE A 311 -19.85 19.89 -5.81
N VAL A 312 -20.62 18.81 -5.65
CA VAL A 312 -22.09 18.87 -5.53
C VAL A 312 -22.51 19.64 -4.27
N ALA A 313 -21.84 19.42 -3.14
CA ALA A 313 -22.13 20.14 -1.90
C ALA A 313 -21.87 21.64 -2.04
N ALA A 314 -20.73 22.04 -2.60
CA ALA A 314 -20.44 23.45 -2.90
C ALA A 314 -21.49 24.05 -3.86
N TRP A 315 -21.86 23.31 -4.90
CA TRP A 315 -22.90 23.74 -5.86
C TRP A 315 -24.26 23.97 -5.18
N LEU A 316 -24.72 23.02 -4.34
CA LEU A 316 -25.98 23.09 -3.57
C LEU A 316 -26.01 24.16 -2.47
N ILE A 317 -24.86 24.69 -2.06
CA ILE A 317 -24.77 25.80 -1.10
C ILE A 317 -24.90 27.15 -1.83
N LEU A 318 -24.51 27.20 -3.11
CA LEU A 318 -24.41 28.41 -3.91
C LEU A 318 -25.62 28.64 -4.86
N HIS A 319 -26.50 27.65 -5.04
CA HIS A 319 -27.67 27.66 -5.93
C HIS A 319 -28.93 27.12 -5.21
#